data_AF-A0A975SPF7-F1
#
_entry.id   AF-A0A975SPF7-F1
#
_cell.length_a   1.000
_cell.length_b   1.000
_cell.length_c   1.000
_cell.angle_alpha   90.00
_cell.angle_beta   90.00
_cell.angle_gamma   90.00
#
_symmetry.space_group_name_H-M   'P 1'
#
loop_
_entity.id
_entity.type
_entity.pdbx_description
1 polymer ?
#
loop_
_entity_poly.entity_id
_entity_poly.type
_entity_poly.pdbx_seq_one_letter_code
_entity_poly.pdbx_strand_id
1 'polypeptide(L)'
;MRIKAFGASAIATIGSLFLFGCAATPTKYQIKTSGDPVINRDTTGKPLSVVVRLYQLKDSAEFSKLTFATAASGRSDAELLGADLVDRSETVVVPGVQRVDAGTLGTDTKYVGIVGYFRRPDRHFWRYLVKADDVRRNGLTFTVKDCYIELSGIKPVLLPSQPANAKPECIDPNAPVVTGSDGVPVQSSATNSGRSKAKKRLHKHKAAPAAF
;
A
#
# COMPACT_ATOMS: atom_id res chain seq x y z
N MET A 1 67.90 39.52 41.55
CA MET A 1 67.87 38.10 41.15
C MET A 1 66.69 37.89 40.22
N ARG A 2 66.97 37.67 38.91
CA ARG A 2 66.14 37.01 37.87
C ARG A 2 64.73 37.61 37.53
N ILE A 3 64.17 37.64 36.32
CA ILE A 3 64.50 37.25 34.93
C ILE A 3 63.34 37.81 34.04
N LYS A 4 63.70 38.38 32.89
CA LYS A 4 63.10 38.37 31.52
C LYS A 4 61.63 38.74 31.20
N ALA A 5 61.55 39.37 30.01
CA ALA A 5 60.43 39.74 29.15
C ALA A 5 59.79 38.56 28.37
N PHE A 6 59.00 38.90 27.33
CA PHE A 6 58.27 38.10 26.32
C PHE A 6 56.86 37.69 26.79
N GLY A 7 55.73 38.05 26.15
CA GLY A 7 55.45 38.29 24.74
C GLY A 7 54.64 37.10 24.19
N ALA A 8 53.38 37.29 23.80
CA ALA A 8 52.72 36.62 22.67
C ALA A 8 51.19 36.81 22.69
N SER A 9 50.71 37.34 21.56
CA SER A 9 49.35 37.21 21.02
C SER A 9 48.92 35.73 20.95
N ALA A 10 47.61 35.43 21.00
CA ALA A 10 46.93 34.69 19.92
C ALA A 10 45.56 34.07 20.31
N ILE A 11 44.61 34.32 19.40
CA ILE A 11 43.49 33.47 18.96
C ILE A 11 42.24 33.43 19.86
N ALA A 12 41.30 34.32 19.54
CA ALA A 12 39.88 34.10 19.72
C ALA A 12 39.41 33.02 18.74
N THR A 13 39.13 31.81 19.22
CA THR A 13 38.43 30.78 18.45
C THR A 13 36.94 31.10 18.39
N ILE A 14 36.52 31.77 17.32
CA ILE A 14 35.12 31.81 16.89
C ILE A 14 34.82 30.41 16.33
N GLY A 15 34.18 29.58 17.16
CA GLY A 15 33.66 28.28 16.75
C GLY A 15 32.57 28.47 15.69
N SER A 16 32.95 28.34 14.43
CA SER A 16 32.04 28.41 13.29
C SER A 16 31.14 27.18 13.30
N LEU A 17 29.90 27.38 13.73
CA LEU A 17 28.84 26.36 13.73
C LEU A 17 28.32 26.20 12.29
N PHE A 18 29.00 25.38 11.48
CA PHE A 18 28.50 24.99 10.15
C PHE A 18 27.35 23.99 10.30
N LEU A 19 26.14 24.50 10.48
CA LEU A 19 24.91 23.74 10.28
C LEU A 19 24.60 23.68 8.79
N PHE A 20 25.29 22.78 8.06
CA PHE A 20 24.81 22.34 6.74
C PHE A 20 23.62 21.38 6.93
N GLY A 21 22.50 21.93 7.37
CA GLY A 21 21.22 21.23 7.35
C GLY A 21 20.73 21.13 5.92
N CYS A 22 20.97 19.99 5.26
CA CYS A 22 20.26 19.67 4.03
C CYS A 22 18.80 19.42 4.42
N ALA A 23 17.96 20.45 4.34
CA ALA A 23 16.53 20.29 4.55
C ALA A 23 16.00 19.44 3.38
N ALA A 24 15.82 18.15 3.62
CA ALA A 24 15.08 17.30 2.70
C ALA A 24 13.71 17.97 2.48
N THR A 25 13.24 17.99 1.24
CA THR A 25 11.96 18.64 0.90
C THR A 25 10.86 17.58 0.68
N PRO A 26 9.61 17.88 1.09
CA PRO A 26 8.49 17.00 0.80
C PRO A 26 8.34 16.74 -0.70
N THR A 27 8.10 15.47 -1.08
CA THR A 27 8.08 15.05 -2.49
C THR A 27 6.65 14.72 -2.92
N LYS A 28 6.16 15.34 -3.99
CA LYS A 28 4.84 15.01 -4.57
C LYS A 28 4.90 13.67 -5.33
N TYR A 29 3.82 12.89 -5.27
CA TYR A 29 3.67 11.64 -6.02
C TYR A 29 2.22 11.43 -6.45
N GLN A 30 1.99 10.59 -7.46
CA GLN A 30 0.65 10.23 -7.91
C GLN A 30 0.13 9.00 -7.16
N ILE A 31 -1.16 9.03 -6.80
CA ILE A 31 -1.90 7.90 -6.24
C ILE A 31 -2.96 7.51 -7.27
N LYS A 32 -2.81 6.34 -7.88
CA LYS A 32 -3.78 5.80 -8.85
C LYS A 32 -4.56 4.69 -8.17
N THR A 33 -5.86 4.90 -8.04
CA THR A 33 -6.76 3.99 -7.32
C THR A 33 -7.85 3.49 -8.25
N SER A 34 -8.11 2.18 -8.25
CA SER A 34 -9.22 1.57 -8.97
C SER A 34 -10.06 0.72 -8.02
N GLY A 35 -11.37 0.74 -8.15
CA GLY A 35 -12.25 -0.27 -7.56
C GLY A 35 -12.76 -1.22 -8.64
N ASP A 36 -12.62 -2.53 -8.43
CA ASP A 36 -13.36 -3.49 -9.26
C ASP A 36 -14.88 -3.26 -9.11
N PRO A 37 -15.72 -3.70 -10.06
CA PRO A 37 -17.17 -3.57 -9.93
C PRO A 37 -17.73 -4.32 -8.71
N VAL A 38 -17.03 -5.38 -8.27
CA VAL A 38 -17.39 -6.17 -7.09
C VAL A 38 -16.31 -5.98 -6.02
N ILE A 39 -16.60 -5.09 -5.07
CA ILE A 39 -15.76 -4.81 -3.90
C ILE A 39 -16.63 -4.76 -2.64
N ASN A 40 -16.05 -5.18 -1.51
CA ASN A 40 -16.57 -5.04 -0.15
C ASN A 40 -18.03 -5.45 0.02
N ARG A 41 -18.37 -6.63 -0.49
CA ARG A 41 -19.76 -7.11 -0.55
C ARG A 41 -20.42 -7.18 0.82
N ASP A 42 -21.69 -6.78 0.90
CA ASP A 42 -22.52 -7.02 2.09
C ASP A 42 -22.97 -8.49 2.21
N THR A 43 -23.89 -8.81 3.12
CA THR A 43 -24.37 -10.20 3.34
C THR A 43 -25.27 -10.71 2.22
N THR A 44 -25.70 -9.85 1.30
CA THR A 44 -26.49 -10.20 0.11
C THR A 44 -25.63 -10.27 -1.16
N GLY A 45 -24.33 -9.96 -1.05
CA GLY A 45 -23.42 -9.88 -2.18
C GLY A 45 -23.39 -8.52 -2.88
N LYS A 46 -24.11 -7.50 -2.39
CA LYS A 46 -24.12 -6.17 -3.00
C LYS A 46 -22.75 -5.47 -2.81
N PRO A 47 -22.12 -4.95 -3.87
CA PRO A 47 -20.88 -4.19 -3.75
C PRO A 47 -21.04 -2.89 -2.95
N LEU A 48 -20.04 -2.56 -2.12
CA LEU A 48 -20.00 -1.33 -1.31
C LEU A 48 -18.64 -0.63 -1.46
N SER A 49 -18.58 0.67 -1.18
CA SER A 49 -17.31 1.39 -1.16
C SER A 49 -16.38 0.92 -0.04
N VAL A 50 -15.08 1.15 -0.21
CA VAL A 50 -14.04 0.86 0.80
C VAL A 50 -13.30 2.13 1.15
N VAL A 51 -13.10 2.38 2.45
CA VAL A 51 -12.12 3.37 2.91
C VAL A 51 -10.74 2.72 2.86
N VAL A 52 -9.81 3.35 2.17
CA VAL A 52 -8.40 2.98 2.17
C VAL A 52 -7.62 4.09 2.85
N ARG A 53 -6.91 3.75 3.93
CA ARG A 53 -6.04 4.67 4.64
C ARG A 53 -4.60 4.45 4.23
N LEU A 54 -3.90 5.55 3.97
CA LEU A 54 -2.50 5.59 3.64
C LEU A 54 -1.74 6.18 4.82
N TYR A 55 -0.75 5.45 5.32
CA TYR A 55 0.09 5.86 6.43
C TYR A 55 1.49 6.16 5.93
N GLN A 56 2.02 7.30 6.29
CA GLN A 56 3.44 7.61 6.12
C GLN A 56 4.17 7.26 7.41
N LEU A 57 5.23 6.47 7.31
CA LEU A 57 5.87 5.86 8.47
C LEU A 57 7.39 6.04 8.48
N LYS A 58 7.95 6.29 9.67
CA LYS A 58 9.40 6.33 9.92
C LYS A 58 10.01 4.93 10.02
N ASP A 59 9.26 3.99 10.56
CA ASP A 59 9.65 2.58 10.69
C ASP A 59 8.48 1.64 10.32
N SER A 60 8.80 0.36 10.12
CA SER A 60 7.88 -0.70 9.75
C SER A 60 7.34 -1.51 10.94
N ALA A 61 7.96 -1.41 12.12
CA ALA A 61 7.78 -2.36 13.22
C ALA A 61 6.33 -2.46 13.69
N GLU A 62 5.72 -1.34 14.07
CA GLU A 62 4.34 -1.34 14.60
C GLU A 62 3.32 -1.68 13.51
N PHE A 63 3.48 -1.10 12.32
CA PHE A 63 2.63 -1.45 11.19
C PHE A 63 2.68 -2.95 10.90
N SER A 64 3.86 -3.57 10.93
CA SER A 64 4.05 -4.99 10.60
C SER A 64 3.31 -5.94 11.53
N LYS A 65 3.07 -5.52 12.78
CA LYS A 65 2.34 -6.29 13.80
C LYS A 65 0.82 -6.09 13.75
N LEU A 66 0.33 -5.12 12.99
CA LEU A 66 -1.10 -4.82 12.93
C LEU A 66 -1.92 -6.03 12.49
N THR A 67 -2.93 -6.34 13.28
CA THR A 67 -4.03 -7.22 12.90
C THR A 67 -5.20 -6.38 12.37
N PHE A 68 -6.08 -6.99 11.58
CA PHE A 68 -7.26 -6.28 11.10
C PHE A 68 -8.16 -5.84 12.27
N ALA A 69 -8.35 -6.72 13.26
CA ALA A 69 -9.15 -6.43 14.44
C ALA A 69 -8.63 -5.20 15.19
N THR A 70 -7.32 -5.09 15.40
CA THR A 70 -6.71 -3.91 16.04
C THR A 70 -6.83 -2.67 15.17
N ALA A 71 -6.60 -2.78 13.86
CA ALA A 71 -6.72 -1.64 12.94
C ALA A 71 -8.16 -1.09 12.88
N ALA A 72 -9.17 -1.98 12.96
CA ALA A 72 -10.59 -1.64 12.91
C ALA A 72 -11.24 -1.43 14.30
N SER A 73 -10.45 -1.43 15.39
CA SER A 73 -10.96 -1.38 16.76
C SER A 73 -11.47 0.01 17.22
N GLY A 74 -11.27 1.05 16.41
CA GLY A 74 -11.57 2.44 16.79
C GLY A 74 -10.46 3.14 17.57
N ARG A 75 -9.34 2.46 17.87
CA ARG A 75 -8.13 3.09 18.40
C ARG A 75 -7.61 4.15 17.44
N SER A 76 -7.05 5.21 18.00
CA SER A 76 -6.42 6.27 17.22
C SER A 76 -5.16 5.77 16.52
N ASP A 77 -4.78 6.42 15.43
CA ASP A 77 -3.57 6.04 14.69
C ASP A 77 -2.30 6.22 15.54
N ALA A 78 -2.30 7.19 16.46
CA ALA A 78 -1.22 7.38 17.43
C ALA A 78 -1.10 6.21 18.41
N GLU A 79 -2.22 5.62 18.86
CA GLU A 79 -2.18 4.40 19.69
C GLU A 79 -1.72 3.16 18.90
N LEU A 80 -1.98 3.12 17.60
CA LEU A 80 -1.64 1.97 16.74
C LEU A 80 -0.19 2.01 16.23
N LEU A 81 0.34 3.21 15.97
CA LEU A 81 1.60 3.40 15.24
C LEU A 81 2.62 4.27 16.00
N GLY A 82 2.20 4.89 17.10
CA GLY A 82 3.09 5.65 18.00
C GLY A 82 3.91 6.71 17.28
N ALA A 83 5.19 6.78 17.65
CA ALA A 83 6.15 7.74 17.11
C ALA A 83 6.56 7.47 15.66
N ASP A 84 6.21 6.29 15.11
CA ASP A 84 6.52 5.94 13.74
C ASP A 84 5.57 6.60 12.74
N LEU A 85 4.38 7.05 13.18
CA LEU A 85 3.43 7.76 12.33
C LEU A 85 3.97 9.16 11.97
N VAL A 86 4.19 9.40 10.68
CA VAL A 86 4.55 10.71 10.13
C VAL A 86 3.29 11.48 9.75
N ASP A 87 2.42 10.84 8.97
CA ASP A 87 1.22 11.46 8.43
C ASP A 87 0.23 10.38 7.98
N ARG A 88 -1.03 10.77 7.76
CA ARG A 88 -2.12 9.89 7.34
C ARG A 88 -3.07 10.60 6.39
N SER A 89 -3.41 9.92 5.31
CA SER A 89 -4.51 10.31 4.42
C SER A 89 -5.49 9.17 4.19
N GLU A 90 -6.67 9.50 3.67
CA GLU A 90 -7.72 8.54 3.34
C GLU A 90 -8.25 8.78 1.94
N THR A 91 -8.66 7.70 1.27
CA THR A 91 -9.40 7.77 0.03
C THR A 91 -10.55 6.76 0.05
N VAL A 92 -11.69 7.15 -0.52
CA VAL A 92 -12.85 6.26 -0.67
C VAL A 92 -12.82 5.67 -2.06
N VAL A 93 -12.71 4.34 -2.13
CA VAL A 93 -12.75 3.58 -3.38
C VAL A 93 -14.17 3.13 -3.65
N VAL A 94 -14.71 3.60 -4.77
CA VAL A 94 -16.10 3.35 -5.18
C VAL A 94 -16.11 2.20 -6.20
N PRO A 95 -17.08 1.27 -6.15
CA PRO A 95 -17.14 0.15 -7.09
C PRO A 95 -17.11 0.61 -8.55
N GLY A 96 -16.22 0.03 -9.36
CA GLY A 96 -16.08 0.33 -10.79
C GLY A 96 -15.46 1.69 -11.13
N VAL A 97 -15.02 2.48 -10.15
CA VAL A 97 -14.47 3.82 -10.36
C VAL A 97 -12.95 3.81 -10.29
N GLN A 98 -12.33 4.55 -11.20
CA GLN A 98 -10.90 4.87 -11.18
C GLN A 98 -10.70 6.35 -10.82
N ARG A 99 -9.66 6.63 -10.02
CA ARG A 99 -9.28 7.97 -9.60
C ARG A 99 -7.76 8.12 -9.63
N VAL A 100 -7.30 9.34 -9.92
CA VAL A 100 -5.91 9.74 -9.78
C VAL A 100 -5.87 10.94 -8.85
N ASP A 101 -5.20 10.78 -7.71
CA ASP A 101 -4.99 11.80 -6.71
C ASP A 101 -3.50 12.16 -6.63
N ALA A 102 -3.19 13.30 -6.01
CA ALA A 102 -1.81 13.68 -5.69
C ALA A 102 -1.59 13.54 -4.18
N GLY A 103 -0.47 12.92 -3.80
CA GLY A 103 0.02 12.87 -2.43
C GLY A 103 1.33 13.63 -2.28
N THR A 104 1.71 13.91 -1.03
CA THR A 104 3.00 14.48 -0.69
C THR A 104 3.65 13.60 0.37
N LEU A 105 4.83 13.07 0.07
CA LEU A 105 5.62 12.33 1.05
C LEU A 105 6.41 13.29 1.93
N GLY A 106 6.24 13.14 3.24
CA GLY A 106 7.08 13.74 4.25
C GLY A 106 8.55 13.34 4.09
N THR A 107 9.41 14.18 4.64
CA THR A 107 10.87 14.02 4.57
C THR A 107 11.35 12.83 5.37
N ASP A 108 10.67 12.57 6.49
CA ASP A 108 10.99 11.49 7.43
C ASP A 108 10.33 10.16 7.03
N THR A 109 9.53 10.16 5.96
CA THR A 109 8.79 8.99 5.51
C THR A 109 9.72 7.99 4.84
N LYS A 110 9.89 6.83 5.47
CA LYS A 110 10.65 5.68 4.95
C LYS A 110 9.75 4.61 4.37
N TYR A 111 8.52 4.49 4.87
CA TYR A 111 7.54 3.54 4.38
C TYR A 111 6.17 4.17 4.15
N VAL A 112 5.40 3.59 3.24
CA VAL A 112 3.97 3.88 3.07
C VAL A 112 3.18 2.61 3.37
N GLY A 113 2.35 2.66 4.40
CA GLY A 113 1.38 1.63 4.74
C GLY A 113 0.07 1.89 4.01
N ILE A 114 -0.54 0.84 3.46
CA ILE A 114 -1.85 0.89 2.79
C ILE A 114 -2.76 -0.07 3.53
N VAL A 115 -3.92 0.41 4.00
CA VAL A 115 -4.89 -0.40 4.75
C VAL A 115 -6.28 -0.22 4.17
N GLY A 116 -6.87 -1.31 3.65
CA GLY A 116 -8.26 -1.35 3.23
C GLY A 116 -9.17 -1.81 4.36
N TYR A 117 -10.17 -1.00 4.70
CA TYR A 117 -11.13 -1.30 5.75
C TYR A 117 -12.34 -2.04 5.17
N PHE A 118 -12.16 -3.33 4.90
CA PHE A 118 -13.20 -4.22 4.39
C PHE A 118 -14.14 -4.71 5.50
N ARG A 119 -15.37 -5.03 5.14
CA ARG A 119 -16.35 -5.65 6.06
C ARG A 119 -15.95 -7.07 6.44
N ARG A 120 -15.43 -7.83 5.45
CA ARG A 120 -14.91 -9.19 5.61
C ARG A 120 -13.60 -9.28 4.83
N PRO A 121 -12.46 -8.91 5.43
CA PRO A 121 -11.18 -8.86 4.74
C PRO A 121 -10.66 -10.26 4.41
N ASP A 122 -9.89 -10.36 3.32
CA ASP A 122 -8.93 -11.44 3.16
C ASP A 122 -7.96 -11.48 4.37
N ARG A 123 -7.44 -12.66 4.71
CA ARG A 123 -6.57 -12.84 5.88
C ARG A 123 -5.23 -12.10 5.78
N HIS A 124 -4.71 -11.90 4.57
CA HIS A 124 -3.33 -11.47 4.33
C HIS A 124 -3.25 -10.12 3.59
N PHE A 125 -4.09 -9.92 2.57
CA PHE A 125 -3.96 -8.88 1.54
C PHE A 125 -4.91 -7.68 1.74
N TRP A 126 -5.42 -7.48 2.96
CA TRP A 126 -6.14 -6.28 3.36
C TRP A 126 -5.21 -5.07 3.57
N ARG A 127 -3.91 -5.31 3.72
CA ARG A 127 -2.88 -4.27 3.87
C ARG A 127 -1.60 -4.58 3.11
N TYR A 128 -0.84 -3.52 2.85
CA TYR A 128 0.51 -3.59 2.30
C TYR A 128 1.42 -2.57 2.94
N LEU A 129 2.72 -2.83 2.86
CA LEU A 129 3.77 -1.88 3.20
C LEU A 129 4.72 -1.77 2.00
N VAL A 130 5.06 -0.55 1.60
CA VAL A 130 6.03 -0.29 0.52
C VAL A 130 7.07 0.71 0.99
N LYS A 131 8.27 0.71 0.38
CA LYS A 131 9.28 1.72 0.68
C LYS A 131 8.89 3.05 0.06
N ALA A 132 9.10 4.14 0.80
CA ALA A 132 8.79 5.49 0.34
C ALA A 132 9.58 5.86 -0.92
N ASP A 133 10.82 5.39 -1.06
CA ASP A 133 11.62 5.65 -2.26
C ASP A 133 11.06 5.00 -3.53
N ASP A 134 10.45 3.83 -3.40
CA ASP A 134 9.75 3.19 -4.52
C ASP A 134 8.50 4.00 -4.91
N VAL A 135 7.79 4.54 -3.92
CA VAL A 135 6.64 5.44 -4.15
C VAL A 135 7.07 6.76 -4.79
N ARG A 136 8.19 7.36 -4.37
CA ARG A 136 8.74 8.58 -4.98
C ARG A 136 9.05 8.37 -6.47
N ARG A 137 9.59 7.20 -6.83
CA ARG A 137 9.95 6.87 -8.22
C ARG A 137 8.75 6.52 -9.09
N ASN A 138 7.85 5.68 -8.58
CA ASN A 138 6.84 5.02 -9.40
C ASN A 138 5.40 5.54 -9.17
N GLY A 139 5.21 6.37 -8.14
CA GLY A 139 3.90 6.63 -7.57
C GLY A 139 3.37 5.42 -6.81
N LEU A 140 2.12 5.50 -6.38
CA LEU A 140 1.39 4.42 -5.72
C LEU A 140 0.19 4.04 -6.58
N THR A 141 0.14 2.80 -7.07
CA THR A 141 -1.01 2.29 -7.82
C THR A 141 -1.56 1.05 -7.15
N PHE A 142 -2.86 1.05 -6.85
CA PHE A 142 -3.54 -0.11 -6.28
C PHE A 142 -4.98 -0.24 -6.77
N THR A 143 -5.45 -1.48 -6.82
CA THR A 143 -6.83 -1.85 -7.13
C THR A 143 -7.45 -2.49 -5.90
N VAL A 144 -8.61 -2.01 -5.48
CA VAL A 144 -9.45 -2.68 -4.49
C VAL A 144 -10.27 -3.74 -5.22
N LYS A 145 -10.18 -4.97 -4.72
CA LYS A 145 -10.96 -6.13 -5.16
C LYS A 145 -11.85 -6.62 -4.02
N ASP A 146 -12.71 -7.59 -4.31
CA ASP A 146 -13.77 -8.12 -3.43
C ASP A 146 -13.52 -7.94 -1.92
N CYS A 147 -12.44 -8.50 -1.38
CA CYS A 147 -12.08 -8.38 0.04
C CYS A 147 -10.61 -8.01 0.32
N TYR A 148 -9.88 -7.57 -0.70
CA TYR A 148 -8.43 -7.36 -0.63
C TYR A 148 -7.96 -6.24 -1.56
N ILE A 149 -6.71 -5.82 -1.40
CA ILE A 149 -6.03 -4.85 -2.27
C ILE A 149 -5.05 -5.58 -3.17
N GLU A 150 -4.87 -5.10 -4.40
CA GLU A 150 -3.83 -5.57 -5.32
C GLU A 150 -2.94 -4.38 -5.70
N LEU A 151 -1.64 -4.47 -5.41
CA LEU A 151 -0.67 -3.46 -5.83
C LEU A 151 -0.22 -3.68 -7.27
N SER A 152 0.08 -2.59 -7.97
CA SER A 152 0.67 -2.64 -9.32
C SER A 152 1.85 -1.69 -9.44
N GLY A 153 2.90 -2.11 -10.17
CA GLY A 153 4.07 -1.28 -10.44
C GLY A 153 5.00 -1.02 -9.25
N ILE A 154 4.74 -1.62 -8.09
CA ILE A 154 5.56 -1.48 -6.89
C ILE A 154 5.67 -2.80 -6.14
N LYS A 155 6.87 -3.11 -5.61
CA LYS A 155 7.11 -4.33 -4.84
C LYS A 155 6.81 -4.07 -3.36
N PRO A 156 5.93 -4.85 -2.72
CA PRO A 156 5.70 -4.73 -1.29
C PRO A 156 6.88 -5.26 -0.47
N VAL A 157 7.02 -4.70 0.73
CA VAL A 157 7.80 -5.29 1.83
C VAL A 157 7.02 -6.49 2.36
N LEU A 158 7.69 -7.63 2.53
CA LEU A 158 7.05 -8.84 3.06
C LEU A 158 6.69 -8.64 4.53
N LEU A 159 5.43 -8.82 4.86
CA LEU A 159 4.93 -8.73 6.22
C LEU A 159 4.91 -10.13 6.87
N PRO A 160 5.11 -10.25 8.19
CA PRO A 160 5.08 -11.55 8.87
C PRO A 160 3.78 -12.33 8.64
N SER A 161 2.66 -11.62 8.49
CA SER A 161 1.34 -12.20 8.21
C SER A 161 1.05 -12.38 6.72
N GLN A 162 2.06 -12.46 5.84
CA GLN A 162 1.89 -12.65 4.39
C GLN A 162 2.89 -13.70 3.90
N PRO A 163 2.49 -14.98 3.80
CA PRO A 163 3.39 -15.99 3.25
C PRO A 163 3.58 -15.75 1.75
N ALA A 164 4.78 -16.06 1.24
CA ALA A 164 5.20 -15.68 -0.12
C ALA A 164 4.31 -16.25 -1.25
N ASN A 165 3.58 -17.33 -0.97
CA ASN A 165 2.70 -18.03 -1.91
C ASN A 165 1.21 -17.92 -1.58
N ALA A 166 0.82 -17.10 -0.58
CA ALA A 166 -0.59 -16.88 -0.29
C ALA A 166 -1.31 -16.31 -1.52
N LYS A 167 -2.56 -16.73 -1.69
CA LYS A 167 -3.49 -16.16 -2.65
C LYS A 167 -4.65 -15.52 -1.90
N PRO A 168 -5.24 -14.43 -2.42
CA PRO A 168 -6.42 -13.85 -1.81
C PRO A 168 -7.59 -14.81 -1.81
N GLU A 169 -8.28 -14.92 -0.68
CA GLU A 169 -9.44 -15.78 -0.47
C GLU A 169 -10.59 -14.97 0.13
N CYS A 170 -11.63 -14.74 -0.66
CA CYS A 170 -12.84 -14.05 -0.23
C CYS A 170 -13.99 -15.02 -0.02
N ILE A 171 -14.74 -14.80 1.07
CA ILE A 171 -15.97 -15.54 1.35
C ILE A 171 -17.06 -15.01 0.43
N ASP A 172 -17.70 -15.91 -0.32
CA ASP A 172 -18.89 -15.57 -1.10
C ASP A 172 -20.13 -15.64 -0.21
N PRO A 173 -20.83 -14.52 0.06
CA PRO A 173 -22.05 -14.54 0.86
C PRO A 173 -23.19 -15.36 0.22
N ASN A 174 -23.13 -15.58 -1.10
CA ASN A 174 -24.16 -16.29 -1.84
C ASN A 174 -23.75 -17.73 -2.22
N ALA A 175 -22.56 -18.20 -1.83
CA ALA A 175 -22.17 -19.58 -2.11
C ALA A 175 -23.04 -20.54 -1.27
N PRO A 176 -23.53 -21.64 -1.87
CA PRO A 176 -24.20 -22.68 -1.10
C PRO A 176 -23.24 -23.21 -0.03
N VAL A 177 -23.75 -23.35 1.21
CA VAL A 177 -22.98 -23.93 2.31
C VAL A 177 -22.76 -25.40 1.99
N VAL A 178 -21.54 -25.76 1.60
CA VAL A 178 -21.18 -27.16 1.40
C VAL A 178 -20.79 -27.73 2.76
N THR A 179 -21.59 -28.66 3.28
CA THR A 179 -21.23 -29.42 4.48
C THR A 179 -20.17 -30.44 4.08
N GLY A 180 -19.00 -30.39 4.72
CA GLY A 180 -17.96 -31.42 4.53
C GLY A 180 -18.44 -32.77 5.05
N SER A 181 -17.80 -33.86 4.60
CA SER A 181 -18.08 -35.25 5.04
C SER A 181 -18.02 -35.46 6.55
N ASP A 182 -17.34 -34.56 7.27
CA ASP A 182 -17.13 -34.63 8.71
C ASP A 182 -18.16 -33.78 9.50
N GLY A 183 -19.20 -33.27 8.84
CA GLY A 183 -20.24 -32.43 9.45
C GLY A 183 -19.80 -30.99 9.77
N VAL A 184 -18.56 -30.62 9.43
CA VAL A 184 -18.05 -29.24 9.58
C VAL A 184 -18.48 -28.40 8.37
N PRO A 185 -19.12 -27.22 8.58
CA PRO A 185 -19.44 -26.30 7.49
C PRO A 185 -18.14 -25.80 6.82
N VAL A 186 -17.96 -26.09 5.53
CA VAL A 186 -16.84 -25.58 4.74
C VAL A 186 -17.37 -24.48 3.82
N GLN A 187 -16.99 -23.22 4.09
CA GLN A 187 -17.39 -22.10 3.23
C GLN A 187 -16.55 -22.11 1.94
N SER A 188 -17.23 -22.25 0.81
CA SER A 188 -16.62 -22.21 -0.52
C SER A 188 -16.05 -20.81 -0.81
N SER A 189 -14.73 -20.72 -0.97
CA SER A 189 -14.05 -19.49 -1.40
C SER A 189 -14.45 -19.12 -2.83
N ALA A 190 -14.72 -17.83 -3.10
CA ALA A 190 -14.90 -17.35 -4.47
C ALA A 190 -13.56 -17.35 -5.21
N THR A 191 -13.23 -18.42 -5.93
CA THR A 191 -12.12 -18.39 -6.89
C THR A 191 -12.50 -17.50 -8.07
N ASN A 192 -11.94 -16.29 -8.11
CA ASN A 192 -12.12 -15.37 -9.24
C ASN A 192 -11.27 -15.85 -10.43
N SER A 193 -11.78 -16.85 -11.15
CA SER A 193 -11.19 -17.33 -12.40
C SER A 193 -11.37 -16.26 -13.48
N GLY A 194 -10.29 -15.55 -13.77
CA GLY A 194 -10.25 -14.44 -14.72
C GLY A 194 -10.83 -14.79 -16.09
N ARG A 195 -11.88 -14.07 -16.50
CA ARG A 195 -12.36 -14.07 -17.88
C ARG A 195 -11.44 -13.20 -18.74
N SER A 196 -10.33 -13.79 -19.19
CA SER A 196 -9.48 -13.20 -20.23
C SER A 196 -10.29 -13.06 -21.53
N LYS A 197 -10.59 -11.82 -21.94
CA LYS A 197 -11.17 -11.58 -23.27
C LYS A 197 -10.11 -11.92 -24.32
N ALA A 198 -10.34 -13.00 -25.05
CA ALA A 198 -9.52 -13.43 -26.17
C ALA A 198 -9.38 -12.31 -27.23
N LYS A 199 -8.15 -11.86 -27.48
CA LYS A 199 -7.79 -11.07 -28.66
C LYS A 199 -7.90 -11.97 -29.90
N LYS A 200 -8.89 -11.72 -30.75
CA LYS A 200 -9.02 -12.37 -32.06
C LYS A 200 -7.85 -11.91 -32.93
N ARG A 201 -6.86 -12.78 -33.15
CA ARG A 201 -5.81 -12.60 -34.16
C ARG A 201 -6.45 -12.73 -35.54
N LEU A 202 -6.46 -11.65 -36.32
CA LEU A 202 -6.78 -11.72 -37.75
C LEU A 202 -5.55 -12.25 -38.49
N HIS A 203 -5.69 -13.42 -39.12
CA HIS A 203 -4.64 -14.01 -39.93
C HIS A 203 -4.52 -13.33 -41.30
N LYS A 204 -3.26 -13.14 -41.65
CA LYS A 204 -2.65 -12.70 -42.91
C LYS A 204 -3.20 -13.50 -44.10
N HIS A 205 -3.73 -12.85 -45.13
CA HIS A 205 -3.74 -13.41 -46.48
C HIS A 205 -2.67 -12.69 -47.30
N LYS A 206 -1.65 -13.47 -47.66
CA LYS A 206 -0.61 -13.19 -48.62
C LYS A 206 -1.19 -13.52 -50.00
N ALA A 207 -1.20 -12.55 -50.92
CA ALA A 207 -1.39 -12.82 -52.34
C ALA A 207 -0.40 -11.94 -53.12
N ALA A 208 0.35 -12.60 -53.98
CA ALA A 208 1.16 -12.05 -55.06
C ALA A 208 1.08 -13.06 -56.22
N PRO A 209 1.53 -12.73 -57.44
CA PRO A 209 1.03 -11.70 -58.34
C PRO A 209 0.45 -12.36 -59.62
N ALA A 210 -0.20 -11.58 -60.50
CA ALA A 210 -0.37 -11.98 -61.90
C ALA A 210 -0.32 -10.74 -62.79
N ALA A 211 0.59 -10.81 -63.76
CA ALA A 211 0.73 -9.88 -64.86
C ALA A 211 -0.39 -10.09 -65.90
N PHE A 212 -0.84 -9.00 -66.50
CA PHE A 212 -0.90 -8.76 -67.95
C PHE A 212 -0.99 -7.25 -68.17
#